data_AF-A0A661K9W9-F1
#
_entry.id   AF-A0A661K9W9-F1
#
_cell.length_a   1.000
_cell.length_b   1.000
_cell.length_c   1.000
_cell.angle_alpha   90.00
_cell.angle_beta   90.00
_cell.angle_gamma   90.00
#
_symmetry.space_group_name_H-M   'P 1'
#
loop_
_entity.id
_entity.type
_entity.pdbx_description
1 polymer ?
#
loop_
_entity_poly.entity_id
_entity_poly.type
_entity_poly.pdbx_seq_one_letter_code
_entity_poly.pdbx_strand_id
1 'polypeptide(L)'
;MVNKEIITLLTDFGWEDGYIGAMKGVILGINPRCLIVDIAHGISPHDVMEAALVLGQTYRYFPPGTIHLVVVDPGVGGGRKPLVVETERYLFVGPDNGVFELVIKKEKDIQVYE
;
A
#
# COMPACT_ATOMS: atom_id res chain seq x y z
N MET A 1 -19.82 17.09 -2.36
CA MET A 1 -19.74 15.67 -1.95
C MET A 1 -18.46 15.50 -1.15
N VAL A 2 -18.51 14.91 0.04
CA VAL A 2 -17.29 14.63 0.82
C VAL A 2 -16.52 13.57 0.04
N ASN A 3 -15.33 13.93 -0.48
CA ASN A 3 -14.47 12.98 -1.16
C ASN A 3 -14.04 11.95 -0.10
N LYS A 4 -14.51 10.71 -0.18
CA LYS A 4 -14.06 9.66 0.72
C LYS A 4 -12.69 9.21 0.23
N GLU A 5 -11.67 9.42 1.05
CA GLU A 5 -10.33 8.91 0.79
C GLU A 5 -10.37 7.38 0.77
N ILE A 6 -9.82 6.78 -0.28
CA ILE A 6 -9.70 5.33 -0.43
C ILE A 6 -8.28 4.94 -0.02
N ILE A 7 -8.17 3.96 0.86
CA ILE A 7 -6.91 3.31 1.23
C ILE A 7 -7.00 1.86 0.78
N THR A 8 -6.10 1.43 -0.09
CA THR A 8 -6.02 0.02 -0.47
C THR A 8 -4.96 -0.71 0.33
N LEU A 9 -5.18 -1.98 0.65
CA LEU A 9 -4.21 -2.81 1.38
C LEU A 9 -3.65 -3.94 0.50
N LEU A 10 -2.32 -4.10 0.49
CA LEU A 10 -1.62 -5.23 -0.13
C LEU A 10 -0.58 -5.79 0.84
N THR A 11 -0.70 -7.04 1.27
CA THR A 11 0.20 -7.64 2.29
C THR A 11 0.52 -9.11 2.02
N ASP A 12 1.49 -9.65 2.76
CA ASP A 12 1.87 -11.08 2.81
C ASP A 12 1.43 -11.78 4.13
N PHE A 13 0.54 -11.15 4.90
CA PHE A 13 0.11 -11.62 6.22
C PHE A 13 -0.83 -12.82 6.24
N GLY A 14 -1.37 -13.25 5.10
CA GLY A 14 -2.48 -14.21 5.08
C GLY A 14 -3.76 -13.61 5.69
N TRP A 15 -4.75 -14.47 5.93
CA TRP A 15 -6.07 -14.07 6.45
C TRP A 15 -6.34 -14.59 7.87
N GLU A 16 -5.43 -15.40 8.42
CA GLU A 16 -5.66 -16.20 9.60
C GLU A 16 -5.41 -15.45 10.92
N ASP A 17 -4.46 -14.51 10.94
CA ASP A 17 -3.77 -14.06 12.16
C ASP A 17 -4.29 -12.72 12.74
N GLY A 18 -5.40 -12.18 12.24
CA GLY A 18 -6.01 -10.95 12.75
C GLY A 18 -5.25 -9.64 12.48
N TYR A 19 -4.02 -9.69 11.93
CA TYR A 19 -3.22 -8.49 11.61
C TYR A 19 -3.94 -7.52 10.68
N ILE A 20 -4.63 -8.01 9.65
CA ILE A 20 -5.44 -7.18 8.75
C ILE A 20 -6.51 -6.42 9.55
N GLY A 21 -7.17 -7.10 10.48
CA GLY A 21 -8.18 -6.48 11.35
C GLY A 21 -7.59 -5.37 12.21
N ALA A 22 -6.41 -5.60 12.80
CA ALA A 22 -5.70 -4.60 13.59
C ALA A 22 -5.30 -3.38 12.73
N MET A 23 -4.74 -3.59 11.53
CA MET A 23 -4.39 -2.51 10.60
C MET A 23 -5.62 -1.66 10.25
N LYS A 24 -6.72 -2.30 9.87
CA LYS A 24 -7.98 -1.61 9.56
C LYS A 24 -8.52 -0.84 10.76
N GLY A 25 -8.45 -1.43 11.95
CA GLY A 25 -8.84 -0.77 13.19
C GLY A 25 -8.04 0.51 13.47
N VAL A 26 -6.71 0.47 13.29
CA VAL A 26 -5.84 1.66 13.43
C VAL A 26 -6.18 2.72 12.38
N ILE A 27 -6.30 2.32 11.11
CA ILE A 27 -6.66 3.25 10.02
C ILE A 27 -7.99 3.94 10.30
N LEU A 28 -9.02 3.18 10.69
CA LEU A 28 -10.34 3.71 11.00
C LEU A 28 -10.36 4.53 12.30
N GLY A 29 -9.46 4.25 13.24
CA GLY A 29 -9.25 5.08 14.43
C GLY A 29 -8.72 6.47 14.09
N ILE A 30 -7.90 6.59 13.03
CA ILE A 30 -7.36 7.87 12.54
C ILE A 30 -8.36 8.57 11.61
N ASN A 31 -8.90 7.86 10.61
CA ASN A 31 -9.91 8.39 9.69
C ASN A 31 -11.11 7.44 9.60
N PRO A 32 -12.16 7.64 10.43
CA PRO A 32 -13.34 6.78 10.43
C PRO A 32 -14.20 6.85 9.15
N ARG A 33 -13.91 7.80 8.25
CA ARG A 33 -14.71 8.05 7.03
C ARG A 33 -14.07 7.51 5.76
N CYS A 34 -12.83 7.02 5.83
CA CYS A 34 -12.14 6.43 4.68
C CYS A 34 -12.82 5.13 4.22
N LEU A 35 -12.59 4.75 2.98
CA LEU A 35 -12.93 3.43 2.46
C LEU A 35 -11.67 2.59 2.41
N ILE A 36 -11.70 1.41 3.03
CA ILE A 36 -10.59 0.47 2.95
C ILE A 36 -10.94 -0.63 1.95
N VAL A 37 -10.06 -0.88 1.00
CA VAL A 37 -10.22 -1.93 -0.01
C VAL A 37 -9.02 -2.86 0.01
N ASP A 38 -9.25 -4.16 0.19
CA ASP A 38 -8.16 -5.14 0.13
C ASP A 38 -7.86 -5.45 -1.34
N ILE A 39 -6.60 -5.28 -1.75
CA ILE A 39 -6.11 -5.77 -3.05
C ILE A 39 -5.78 -7.26 -2.90
N ALA A 40 -4.90 -7.59 -1.97
CA ALA A 40 -4.57 -8.97 -1.62
C ALA A 40 -3.85 -9.01 -0.28
N HIS A 41 -4.01 -10.12 0.45
CA HIS A 41 -3.26 -10.38 1.68
C HIS A 41 -2.50 -11.72 1.65
N GLY A 42 -2.67 -12.48 0.57
CA GLY A 42 -2.01 -13.77 0.36
C GLY A 42 -0.81 -13.68 -0.57
N ILE A 43 -0.10 -12.55 -0.60
CA ILE A 43 1.20 -12.48 -1.26
C ILE A 43 2.12 -13.50 -0.58
N SER A 44 2.95 -14.20 -1.37
CA SER A 44 3.89 -15.16 -0.82
C SER A 44 4.78 -14.46 0.23
N PRO A 45 5.05 -15.11 1.38
CA PRO A 45 5.81 -14.48 2.45
C PRO A 45 7.11 -13.84 1.96
N HIS A 46 7.24 -12.54 2.18
CA HIS A 46 8.39 -11.70 1.82
C HIS A 46 8.67 -11.55 0.32
N ASP A 47 7.76 -11.97 -0.57
CA ASP A 47 7.93 -11.84 -2.02
C ASP A 47 7.58 -10.41 -2.49
N VAL A 48 8.60 -9.55 -2.43
CA VAL A 48 8.51 -8.15 -2.87
C VAL A 48 8.18 -8.03 -4.36
N MET A 49 8.64 -8.97 -5.19
CA MET A 49 8.40 -8.92 -6.64
C MET A 49 6.94 -9.27 -6.96
N GLU A 50 6.40 -10.30 -6.30
CA GLU A 50 4.97 -10.63 -6.41
C GLU A 50 4.11 -9.45 -5.99
N ALA A 51 4.42 -8.81 -4.86
CA ALA A 51 3.73 -7.60 -4.40
C ALA A 51 3.79 -6.47 -5.43
N ALA A 52 4.98 -6.19 -5.98
CA ALA A 52 5.17 -5.15 -6.99
C ALA A 52 4.35 -5.43 -8.27
N LEU A 53 4.31 -6.69 -8.72
CA LEU A 53 3.54 -7.12 -9.88
C LEU A 53 2.03 -6.95 -9.65
N VAL A 54 1.53 -7.44 -8.51
CA VAL A 54 0.11 -7.31 -8.14
C VAL A 54 -0.29 -5.84 -8.02
N LEU A 55 0.49 -5.03 -7.31
CA LEU A 55 0.28 -3.59 -7.21
C LEU A 55 0.25 -2.96 -8.61
N GLY A 56 1.29 -3.20 -9.41
CA GLY A 56 1.47 -2.61 -10.73
C GLY A 56 0.40 -3.01 -11.76
N GLN A 57 -0.36 -4.08 -11.51
CA GLN A 57 -1.51 -4.51 -12.32
C GLN A 57 -2.83 -3.90 -11.84
N THR A 58 -2.96 -3.57 -10.55
CA THR A 58 -4.25 -3.25 -9.94
C THR A 58 -4.46 -1.77 -9.63
N TYR A 59 -3.41 -1.02 -9.27
CA TYR A 59 -3.55 0.33 -8.70
C TYR A 59 -4.33 1.30 -9.60
N ARG A 60 -4.15 1.22 -10.93
CA ARG A 60 -4.77 2.14 -11.91
C ARG A 60 -6.29 2.04 -12.04
N TYR A 61 -6.89 0.98 -11.52
CA TYR A 61 -8.35 0.81 -11.50
C TYR A 61 -9.02 1.62 -10.39
N PHE A 62 -8.24 2.14 -9.44
CA PHE A 62 -8.75 3.01 -8.39
C PHE A 62 -8.79 4.48 -8.85
N PRO A 63 -9.71 5.30 -8.31
CA PRO A 63 -9.79 6.71 -8.67
C PRO A 63 -8.54 7.49 -8.22
N PRO A 64 -8.21 8.61 -8.88
CA PRO A 64 -7.17 9.52 -8.40
C PRO A 64 -7.40 9.96 -6.95
N GLY A 65 -6.32 10.17 -6.20
CA GLY A 65 -6.32 10.45 -4.77
C GLY A 65 -6.36 9.20 -3.88
N THR A 66 -6.33 8.00 -4.47
CA THR A 66 -6.24 6.74 -3.71
C THR A 66 -4.84 6.58 -3.11
N ILE A 67 -4.80 6.13 -1.85
CA ILE A 67 -3.58 5.76 -1.13
C ILE A 67 -3.42 4.24 -1.22
N HIS A 68 -2.34 3.77 -1.82
CA HIS A 68 -2.00 2.35 -1.90
C HIS A 68 -0.98 1.99 -0.81
N LEU A 69 -1.47 1.37 0.27
CA LEU A 69 -0.64 0.89 1.37
C LEU A 69 -0.20 -0.55 1.12
N VAL A 70 1.12 -0.76 1.11
CA VAL A 70 1.74 -2.07 0.87
C VAL A 70 2.62 -2.44 2.05
N VAL A 71 2.38 -3.62 2.62
CA VAL A 71 3.16 -4.18 3.73
C VAL A 71 3.59 -5.60 3.35
N VAL A 72 4.69 -5.67 2.62
CA VAL A 72 5.40 -6.92 2.28
C VAL A 72 6.87 -6.65 2.56
N ASP A 73 7.33 -7.01 3.76
CA ASP A 73 8.66 -6.66 4.24
C ASP A 73 9.29 -7.75 5.12
N PRO A 74 10.36 -8.43 4.67
CA PRO A 74 11.13 -9.33 5.54
C PRO A 74 11.83 -8.60 6.70
N GLY A 75 11.92 -7.27 6.66
CA GLY A 75 12.56 -6.43 7.68
C GLY A 75 11.59 -5.69 8.61
N VAL A 76 10.31 -6.08 8.68
CA VAL A 76 9.30 -5.39 9.49
C VAL A 76 9.74 -5.24 10.95
N GLY A 77 9.54 -4.05 11.54
CA GLY A 77 9.98 -3.73 12.90
C GLY A 77 11.49 -3.50 13.06
N GLY A 78 12.26 -3.60 11.98
CA GLY A 78 13.68 -3.24 11.92
C GLY A 78 13.91 -1.75 11.62
N GLY A 79 15.14 -1.40 11.24
CA GLY A 79 15.53 -0.02 10.91
C GLY A 79 15.12 0.47 9.51
N ARG A 80 14.36 -0.31 8.74
CA ARG A 80 13.93 0.07 7.40
C ARG A 80 12.89 1.18 7.50
N LYS A 81 13.16 2.30 6.84
CA LYS A 81 12.28 3.46 6.88
C LYS A 81 11.03 3.19 6.04
N PRO A 82 9.86 3.64 6.50
CA PRO A 82 8.70 3.73 5.62
C PRO A 82 9.00 4.73 4.50
N LEU A 83 8.46 4.47 3.32
CA LEU A 83 8.59 5.30 2.13
C LEU A 83 7.19 5.74 1.71
N VAL A 84 7.06 7.02 1.37
CA VAL A 84 5.90 7.57 0.66
C VAL A 84 6.35 7.99 -0.73
N VAL A 85 5.71 7.43 -1.75
CA VAL A 85 5.87 7.84 -3.16
C VAL A 85 4.60 8.56 -3.58
N GLU A 86 4.71 9.85 -3.84
CA GLU A 86 3.63 10.67 -4.36
C GLU A 86 3.76 10.83 -5.87
N THR A 87 2.63 10.70 -6.57
CA THR A 87 2.51 10.95 -8.00
C THR A 87 1.39 11.96 -8.24
N GLU A 88 1.24 12.42 -9.48
CA GLU A 88 0.11 13.29 -9.86
C GLU A 88 -1.26 12.72 -9.44
N ARG A 89 -1.39 11.38 -9.39
CA ARG A 89 -2.68 10.71 -9.21
C ARG A 89 -2.81 9.91 -7.93
N TYR A 90 -1.73 9.45 -7.31
CA TYR A 90 -1.80 8.48 -6.23
C TYR A 90 -0.72 8.72 -5.18
N LEU A 91 -0.95 8.19 -3.98
CA LEU A 91 0.07 8.02 -2.96
C LEU A 91 0.34 6.52 -2.78
N PHE A 92 1.60 6.13 -2.72
CA PHE A 92 2.01 4.77 -2.38
C PHE A 92 2.80 4.80 -1.07
N VAL A 93 2.42 3.97 -0.11
CA VAL A 93 3.01 3.95 1.23
C VAL A 93 3.46 2.53 1.53
N GLY A 94 4.72 2.34 1.93
CA GLY A 94 5.25 1.00 2.19
C GLY A 94 6.75 0.98 2.43
N PRO A 95 7.37 -0.20 2.52
CA PRO A 95 8.80 -0.34 2.79
C PRO A 95 9.67 0.11 1.60
N ASP A 96 10.81 0.74 1.88
CA ASP A 96 11.86 0.95 0.88
C ASP A 96 12.64 -0.34 0.61
N ASN A 97 12.06 -1.21 -0.21
CA ASN A 97 12.64 -2.50 -0.60
C ASN A 97 12.48 -2.83 -2.09
N GLY A 98 12.04 -1.85 -2.90
CA GLY A 98 11.78 -2.02 -4.33
C GLY A 98 10.33 -2.34 -4.70
N VAL A 99 9.41 -2.50 -3.73
CA VAL A 99 8.00 -2.82 -4.00
C VAL A 99 7.30 -1.81 -4.92
N PHE A 100 7.77 -0.56 -4.97
CA PHE A 100 7.21 0.49 -5.82
C PHE A 100 7.92 0.68 -7.17
N GLU A 101 8.92 -0.13 -7.52
CA GLU A 101 9.71 0.09 -8.73
C GLU A 101 8.84 0.07 -10.01
N LEU A 102 7.85 -0.82 -10.07
CA LEU A 102 6.96 -0.93 -11.23
C LEU A 102 5.98 0.24 -11.36
N VAL A 103 5.55 0.86 -10.25
CA VAL A 103 4.68 2.04 -10.30
C VAL A 103 5.49 3.29 -10.61
N ILE A 104 6.71 3.41 -10.08
CA ILE A 104 7.63 4.51 -10.38
C ILE A 104 7.97 4.58 -11.87
N LYS A 105 8.18 3.43 -12.53
CA LYS A 105 8.40 3.36 -13.99
C LYS A 105 7.18 3.79 -14.82
N LYS A 106 6.00 3.81 -14.22
CA LYS A 106 4.69 3.93 -14.89
C LYS A 106 4.01 5.27 -14.67
N GLU A 107 4.29 5.93 -13.55
CA GLU A 107 3.72 7.22 -13.15
C GLU A 107 4.68 8.37 -13.50
N LYS A 108 4.20 9.61 -13.34
CA LYS A 108 4.93 10.85 -13.62
C LYS A 108 4.93 11.76 -12.39
N ASP A 109 5.81 12.77 -12.43
CA ASP A 109 5.92 13.83 -11.41
C ASP A 109 6.06 13.27 -9.99
N ILE A 110 7.01 12.36 -9.84
CA ILE A 110 7.19 11.56 -8.63
C ILE A 110 7.97 12.35 -7.58
N GLN A 111 7.43 12.39 -6.36
CA GLN A 111 8.11 12.87 -5.17
C GLN A 111 8.20 11.73 -4.15
N VAL A 112 9.32 11.68 -3.41
CA VAL A 112 9.61 10.59 -2.49
C VAL A 112 9.95 11.17 -1.12
N TYR A 113 9.34 10.61 -0.07
CA TYR A 113 9.50 11.03 1.33
C TYR A 113 9.80 9.82 2.22
N GLU A 114 10.60 10.04 3.27
CA GLU A 114 10.98 9.07 4.32
C GLU A 114 10.41 9.45 5.69
#